data_AF-A0A0E2ZP11-F1
#
_entry.id   AF-A0A0E2ZP11-F1
#
_cell.length_a   1.000
_cell.length_b   1.000
_cell.length_c   1.000
_cell.angle_alpha   90.00
_cell.angle_beta   90.00
_cell.angle_gamma   90.00
#
_symmetry.space_group_name_H-M   'P 1'
#
loop_
_entity.id
_entity.type
_entity.pdbx_description
1 polymer ?
#
loop_
_entity_poly.entity_id
_entity_poly.type
_entity_poly.pdbx_seq_one_letter_code
_entity_poly.pdbx_strand_id
1 'polypeptide(L)' 'MIYKGPYTEVYDEEGYIFPRGKYIAVCGRTFCFLKMGPYKDDFIGISPAILQEPTPWLCALGDSAPHTKNQKRNSQGELR' A
#
# COMPACT_ATOMS: atom_id res chain seq x y z
N MET A 1 -6.13 3.01 1.50
CA MET A 1 -5.95 3.32 2.93
C MET A 1 -5.15 4.58 3.06
N ILE A 2 -5.37 5.31 4.15
CA ILE A 2 -4.54 6.45 4.53
C ILE A 2 -4.08 6.25 5.96
N TYR A 3 -2.77 6.32 6.21
CA TYR A 3 -2.21 6.38 7.55
C TYR A 3 -2.26 7.82 8.07
N LYS A 4 -2.80 8.04 9.28
CA LYS A 4 -2.94 9.37 9.91
C LYS A 4 -2.19 9.50 11.24
N GLY A 5 -1.56 8.43 11.72
CA GLY A 5 -0.92 8.38 13.04
C GLY A 5 0.26 9.36 13.21
N PRO A 6 0.91 9.34 14.38
CA PRO A 6 1.87 10.37 14.78
C PRO A 6 3.19 10.33 13.98
N TYR A 7 3.53 9.18 13.39
CA TYR A 7 4.80 8.98 12.69
C TYR A 7 4.74 9.43 11.23
N THR A 8 5.90 9.63 10.61
CA THR A 8 5.99 10.00 9.18
C THR A 8 5.63 8.84 8.25
N GLU A 9 6.02 7.64 8.63
CA GLU A 9 5.72 6.38 7.94
C GLU A 9 5.80 5.22 8.94
N VAL A 10 5.06 4.15 8.68
CA VAL A 10 5.15 2.88 9.42
C VAL A 10 5.33 1.72 8.46
N TYR A 11 5.93 0.66 8.95
CA TYR A 11 6.16 -0.58 8.21
C TYR A 11 5.38 -1.69 8.90
N ASP A 12 4.72 -2.56 8.14
CA ASP A 12 4.17 -3.80 8.70
C ASP A 12 5.20 -4.94 8.71
N GLU A 13 4.78 -6.09 9.24
CA GLU A 13 5.60 -7.30 9.33
C GLU A 13 5.96 -7.91 7.97
N GLU A 14 5.17 -7.62 6.92
CA GLU A 14 5.43 -8.05 5.54
C GLU A 14 6.33 -7.04 4.79
N GLY A 15 6.68 -5.92 5.42
CA GLY A 15 7.54 -4.86 4.88
C GLY A 15 6.82 -3.81 4.04
N TYR A 16 5.48 -3.76 4.04
CA TYR A 16 4.73 -2.70 3.36
C TYR A 16 4.88 -1.37 4.09
N ILE A 17 5.07 -0.31 3.32
CA ILE A 17 5.29 1.05 3.82
C ILE A 17 3.97 1.81 3.79
N PHE A 18 3.63 2.45 4.90
CA PHE A 18 2.48 3.34 5.02
C PHE A 18 2.90 4.78 5.34
N PRO A 19 3.19 5.62 4.32
CA PRO A 19 3.47 7.03 4.53
C PRO A 19 2.25 7.80 5.01
N ARG A 20 2.46 8.73 5.94
CA ARG A 20 1.37 9.54 6.50
C ARG A 20 0.70 10.40 5.44
N GLY A 21 -0.63 10.39 5.43
CA GLY A 21 -1.46 11.21 4.55
C GLY A 21 -1.48 10.76 3.08
N LYS A 22 -0.87 9.62 2.73
CA LYS A 22 -0.86 9.09 1.36
C LYS A 22 -1.89 7.98 1.19
N TYR A 23 -2.47 7.92 -0.02
CA TYR A 23 -3.36 6.84 -0.42
C TYR A 23 -2.56 5.61 -0.82
N ILE A 24 -2.93 4.47 -0.25
CA ILE A 24 -2.28 3.17 -0.50
C ILE A 24 -3.33 2.14 -0.86
N ALA A 25 -3.16 1.45 -1.98
CA ALA A 25 -3.98 0.31 -2.32
C ALA A 25 -3.52 -0.92 -1.50
N VAL A 26 -4.46 -1.60 -0.87
CA VAL A 26 -4.21 -2.83 -0.09
C VAL A 26 -5.24 -3.88 -0.47
N CYS A 27 -4.91 -5.15 -0.30
CA CYS A 27 -5.88 -6.23 -0.50
C CYS A 27 -7.00 -6.18 0.57
N GLY A 28 -8.13 -6.81 0.28
CA GLY A 28 -9.29 -6.81 1.18
C GLY A 28 -8.99 -7.37 2.58
N ARG A 29 -8.08 -8.36 2.67
CA ARG A 29 -7.64 -8.92 3.96
C ARG A 29 -6.95 -7.87 4.82
N THR A 30 -5.93 -7.21 4.28
CA THR A 30 -5.19 -6.15 4.98
C THR A 30 -6.10 -4.96 5.29
N PHE A 31 -7.03 -4.62 4.39
CA PHE A 31 -8.03 -3.59 4.64
C PHE A 31 -8.87 -3.88 5.90
N CYS A 32 -9.44 -5.09 5.99
CA CYS A 32 -10.25 -5.48 7.15
C CYS A 32 -9.41 -5.52 8.43
N PHE A 33 -8.19 -6.06 8.36
CA PHE A 33 -7.27 -6.13 9.50
C PHE A 33 -6.95 -4.74 10.06
N LEU A 34 -6.54 -3.80 9.21
CA LEU A 34 -6.20 -2.43 9.63
C LEU A 34 -7.43 -1.64 10.10
N LYS A 35 -8.62 -1.94 9.58
CA LYS A 35 -9.87 -1.25 9.95
C LYS A 35 -10.46 -1.76 11.27
N MET A 36 -10.31 -3.05 11.59
CA MET A 36 -10.97 -3.68 12.75
C MET A 36 -10.03 -4.00 13.91
N GLY A 37 -8.71 -4.01 13.66
CA GLY A 37 -7.70 -4.33 14.66
C GLY A 37 -7.30 -3.16 15.57
N PRO A 38 -6.19 -3.33 16.33
CA PRO A 38 -5.68 -2.30 17.23
C PRO A 38 -5.23 -1.02 16.49
N TYR A 39 -4.98 -1.12 15.19
CA TYR A 39 -4.53 -0.02 14.35
C TYR A 39 -5.67 0.87 13.82
N LYS A 40 -6.93 0.55 14.11
CA LYS A 40 -8.10 1.26 13.55
C LYS A 40 -8.06 2.78 13.76
N ASP A 41 -7.46 3.22 14.87
CA ASP A 41 -7.41 4.63 15.23
C ASP A 41 -6.31 5.38 14.50
N ASP A 42 -5.37 4.67 13.87
CA ASP A 42 -4.26 5.22 13.09
C ASP A 42 -4.50 5.22 11.58
N PHE A 43 -5.54 4.52 11.10
CA PHE A 43 -5.83 4.36 9.68
C PHE A 43 -7.23 4.84 9.31
N ILE A 44 -7.35 5.42 8.12
CA ILE A 44 -8.62 5.81 7.52
C ILE A 44 -8.97 4.82 6.41
N GLY A 45 -10.05 4.08 6.66
CA GLY A 45 -10.65 3.10 5.77
C GLY A 45 -11.42 3.75 4.62
N ILE A 46 -10.90 3.66 3.39
CA ILE A 46 -11.64 4.12 2.19
C ILE A 46 -12.08 2.88 1.41
N SER A 47 -13.39 2.61 1.46
CA SER A 47 -13.98 1.50 0.72
C SER A 47 -14.11 1.89 -0.76
N PRO A 48 -13.91 0.96 -1.70
CA PRO A 48 -14.14 1.23 -3.10
C PRO A 48 -15.60 1.62 -3.33
N ALA A 49 -15.85 2.52 -4.30
CA ALA A 49 -17.21 2.94 -4.64
C ALA A 49 -18.06 1.78 -5.19
N ILE A 50 -17.41 0.81 -5.83
CA ILE A 50 -18.04 -0.40 -6.35
C ILE A 50 -17.24 -1.58 -5.80
N LEU A 51 -17.91 -2.48 -5.07
CA LEU A 51 -17.31 -3.72 -4.61
C LEU A 51 -17.19 -4.66 -5.82
N GLN A 52 -15.96 -5.03 -6.15
CA GLN A 52 -15.65 -5.98 -7.22
C GLN A 52 -15.18 -7.29 -6.58
N GLU A 53 -15.58 -8.41 -7.18
CA GLU A 53 -15.03 -9.72 -6.81
C GLU A 53 -13.52 -9.74 -7.12
N PRO A 54 -12.69 -10.31 -6.23
CA PRO A 54 -11.26 -10.38 -6.46
C PRO A 54 -10.98 -11.23 -7.70
N THR A 55 -10.50 -10.60 -8.77
CA THR A 55 -10.08 -11.31 -9.98
C THR A 55 -8.76 -12.02 -9.69
N PRO A 56 -8.68 -13.36 -9.76
CA PRO A 56 -7.42 -14.07 -9.71
C PRO A 56 -6.54 -13.51 -10.83
N TRP A 57 -5.32 -13.13 -10.48
CA TRP A 57 -4.33 -12.84 -11.49
C TRP A 57 -4.03 -14.16 -12.20
N LEU A 58 -4.62 -14.39 -13.37
CA LEU A 58 -4.14 -15.42 -14.27
C LEU A 58 -2.73 -14.99 -14.67
N CYS A 59 -1.73 -15.48 -13.93
CA CYS A 59 -0.39 -15.62 -14.47
C CYS A 59 -0.54 -16.50 -15.71
N ALA A 60 -0.78 -15.89 -16.87
CA ALA A 60 -0.58 -16.58 -18.13
C ALA A 60 0.85 -17.12 -18.08
N LEU A 61 1.00 -18.43 -18.19
CA LEU A 61 2.28 -19.12 -18.31
C LEU A 61 3.18 -18.33 -19.29
N GLY A 62 4.20 -17.64 -18.78
CA GLY A 62 5.27 -17.13 -19.63
C GLY A 62 5.80 -15.73 -19.31
N ASP A 63 4.97 -14.78 -18.87
CA ASP A 63 5.45 -13.39 -18.78
C ASP A 63 5.71 -12.99 -17.33
N SER A 64 6.97 -13.12 -16.93
CA SER A 64 7.53 -12.55 -15.72
C SER A 64 7.44 -11.02 -15.80
N ALA A 65 6.32 -10.44 -15.39
CA ALA A 65 6.26 -9.01 -15.11
C ALA A 65 7.26 -8.72 -13.98
N PRO A 66 8.22 -7.79 -14.16
CA PRO A 66 9.18 -7.52 -13.10
C PRO A 66 8.41 -7.00 -11.89
N HIS A 67 8.63 -7.64 -10.74
CA HIS A 67 8.30 -7.07 -9.44
C HIS A 67 9.05 -5.74 -9.34
N THR A 68 8.38 -4.64 -9.68
CA THR A 68 8.95 -3.30 -9.57
C THR A 68 9.16 -3.02 -8.09
N LYS A 69 10.38 -3.31 -7.62
CA LYS A 69 10.93 -2.71 -6.41
C LYS A 69 10.80 -1.20 -6.61
N ASN A 70 9.95 -0.55 -5.81
CA ASN A 70 9.90 0.90 -5.72
C ASN A 70 11.24 1.39 -5.14
N GLN A 71 12.26 1.48 -5.99
CA GLN A 71 13.51 2.12 -5.66
C GLN A 71 13.30 3.62 -5.80
N LYS A 72 13.39 4.31 -4.65
CA LYS A 72 13.23 5.75 -4.50
C LYS A 72 13.97 6.50 -5.62
N ARG A 73 13.23 7.32 -6.39
CA ARG A 73 13.84 8.39 -7.19
C ARG A 73 14.30 9.48 -6.24
N ASN A 74 15.59 9.48 -5.92
CA ASN A 74 16.23 10.60 -5.24
C ASN A 74 16.71 11.57 -6.33
N SER A 75 16.02 12.70 -6.45
CA SER A 75 16.44 13.85 -7.23
C SER A 75 17.37 14.74 -6.39
N GLN A 76 18.68 14.73 -6.65
CA GLN A 76 19.68 15.78 -6.37
C GLN A 76 20.92 15.43 -7.22
N GLY A 77 21.62 16.28 -7.97
CA GLY A 77 21.57 17.70 -8.30
C GLY A 77 22.77 18.00 -9.24
N GLU A 78 22.59 18.90 -10.19
CA GLU A 78 23.51 20.00 -10.56
C GLU A 78 25.05 19.75 -10.55
N LEU A 79 25.69 19.73 -11.73
CA LEU A 79 26.72 20.71 -12.18
C LEU A 79 27.62 20.20 -13.32
N ARG A 80 27.69 21.06 -14.37
CA ARG A 80 28.72 21.24 -15.41
C ARG A 80 28.71 20.33 -16.64
#